data_AF-A0A452Z2E5-F1
#
_entry.id   AF-A0A452Z2E5-F1
#
_cell.length_a   1.000
_cell.length_b   1.000
_cell.length_c   1.000
_cell.angle_alpha   90.00
_cell.angle_beta   90.00
_cell.angle_gamma   90.00
#
_symmetry.space_group_name_H-M   'P 1'
#
loop_
_entity.id
_entity.type
_entity.pdbx_description
1 polymer ?
#
loop_
_entity_poly.entity_id
_entity_poly.type
_entity_poly.pdbx_seq_one_letter_code
_entity_poly.pdbx_strand_id
1 'polypeptide(L)'
;SLTLFLCSRRWNSTEKPYPAVAPSSNFPMASRCAARLPHPPCAAPHHGWASSRVSARPAQSGASRGRAVVCAVSFRPCIDIHKGKVKQIVGSTLRDASDDGTALVTNFESDKSPAEFANIYKEDGLVGGHVIMLGGDPASRSAALEALHAYPGGLQVGGGINLENAMSYLNEGASHVIVTSYVFSDGKMNIERLTQLVELVGKERLILDLSCRKKDGRYAIVTDRWQKFSDVFVDGPTLERLAAYADEFLVHGVDVEGKR
;
A
#
# COMPACT_ATOMS: atom_id res chain seq x y z
N SER A 1 -3.87 0.20 5.57
CA SER A 1 -3.83 -1.27 5.29
C SER A 1 -2.38 -1.76 5.33
N LEU A 2 -2.10 -3.03 5.67
CA LEU A 2 -0.73 -3.59 5.56
C LEU A 2 -0.63 -4.40 4.27
N THR A 3 0.07 -3.85 3.27
CA THR A 3 0.34 -4.57 2.02
C THR A 3 1.71 -5.23 2.13
N LEU A 4 1.72 -6.55 2.27
CA LEU A 4 2.96 -7.33 2.25
C LEU A 4 3.33 -7.62 0.79
N PHE A 5 4.45 -7.08 0.30
CA PHE A 5 4.90 -7.30 -1.07
C PHE A 5 5.68 -8.62 -1.19
N LEU A 6 5.16 -9.53 -2.01
CA LEU A 6 5.95 -10.59 -2.63
C LEU A 6 6.27 -10.12 -4.06
N CYS A 7 7.45 -9.51 -4.22
CA CYS A 7 8.01 -9.28 -5.54
C CYS A 7 8.17 -10.64 -6.26
N SER A 8 7.80 -10.68 -7.53
CA SER A 8 8.01 -11.81 -8.46
C SER A 8 7.01 -12.98 -8.38
N ARG A 9 5.84 -12.83 -9.00
CA ARG A 9 5.32 -13.90 -9.87
C ARG A 9 5.49 -13.48 -11.32
N ARG A 10 6.24 -14.28 -12.06
CA ARG A 10 6.46 -14.22 -13.51
C ARG A 10 5.10 -14.16 -14.22
N TRP A 11 4.76 -13.05 -14.86
CA TRP A 11 3.67 -13.03 -15.83
C TRP A 11 4.23 -13.48 -17.19
N ASN A 12 4.30 -14.79 -17.42
CA ASN A 12 4.51 -15.31 -18.77
C ASN A 12 3.21 -15.09 -19.55
N SER A 13 3.23 -14.25 -20.58
CA SER A 13 2.11 -13.98 -21.51
C SER A 13 1.68 -15.20 -22.35
N THR A 14 2.02 -16.43 -21.95
CA THR A 14 1.74 -17.68 -22.66
C THR A 14 0.96 -18.70 -21.83
N GLU A 15 0.58 -18.40 -20.59
CA GLU A 15 -0.32 -19.29 -19.83
C GLU A 15 -1.78 -19.00 -20.18
N LYS A 16 -2.42 -19.99 -20.81
CA LYS A 16 -3.88 -20.04 -21.07
C LYS A 16 -4.67 -19.73 -19.79
N PRO A 17 -5.84 -19.09 -19.89
CA PRO A 17 -6.66 -18.79 -18.71
C PRO A 17 -6.98 -20.09 -17.96
N TYR A 18 -6.75 -20.08 -16.65
CA TYR A 18 -7.21 -21.14 -15.75
C TYR A 18 -8.72 -21.34 -15.94
N PRO A 19 -9.22 -22.59 -15.93
CA PRO A 19 -10.64 -22.86 -16.15
C PRO A 19 -11.46 -22.24 -15.03
N ALA A 20 -12.56 -21.60 -15.41
CA ALA A 20 -13.57 -21.10 -14.48
C ALA A 20 -13.97 -22.21 -13.50
N VAL A 21 -13.78 -21.96 -12.21
CA VAL A 21 -14.33 -22.80 -11.15
C VAL A 21 -15.84 -22.61 -11.19
N ALA A 22 -16.55 -23.60 -11.71
CA ALA A 22 -18.00 -23.68 -11.65
C ALA A 22 -18.47 -23.65 -10.19
N PRO A 23 -19.56 -22.93 -9.85
CA PRO A 23 -20.10 -22.98 -8.50
C PRO A 23 -20.65 -24.38 -8.24
N SER A 24 -20.05 -25.08 -7.28
CA SER A 24 -20.57 -26.34 -6.78
C SER A 24 -21.90 -26.09 -6.08
N SER A 25 -22.95 -26.60 -6.70
CA SER A 25 -24.25 -26.86 -6.10
C SER A 25 -24.07 -27.74 -4.86
N ASN A 26 -24.49 -27.27 -3.69
CA ASN A 26 -25.21 -28.04 -2.66
C ASN A 26 -25.34 -27.24 -1.37
N PHE A 27 -26.45 -26.52 -1.21
CA PHE A 27 -27.10 -26.36 0.09
C PHE A 27 -28.63 -26.40 -0.12
N PRO A 28 -29.38 -27.13 0.73
CA PRO A 28 -30.76 -27.50 0.45
C PRO A 28 -31.74 -26.35 0.69
N MET A 29 -32.81 -26.39 -0.09
CA MET A 29 -34.02 -25.60 0.08
C MET A 29 -34.58 -25.67 1.51
N ALA A 30 -34.91 -24.51 2.07
CA ALA A 30 -36.06 -24.29 2.93
C ALA A 30 -36.56 -22.86 2.63
N SER A 31 -37.56 -22.75 1.77
CA SER A 31 -38.98 -22.57 2.10
C SER A 31 -39.36 -21.14 2.52
N ARG A 32 -39.93 -20.43 1.54
CA ARG A 32 -41.08 -19.49 1.59
C ARG A 32 -41.35 -18.77 2.93
N CYS A 33 -41.34 -17.43 2.88
CA CYS A 33 -42.55 -16.64 3.14
C CYS A 33 -42.40 -15.18 2.72
N ALA A 34 -43.54 -14.54 2.48
CA ALA A 34 -43.75 -13.42 1.58
C ALA A 34 -43.74 -12.03 2.26
N ALA A 35 -43.42 -11.02 1.44
CA ALA A 35 -43.97 -9.67 1.32
C ALA A 35 -44.58 -8.95 2.54
N ARG A 36 -44.09 -7.73 2.84
CA ARG A 36 -44.77 -6.42 2.64
C ARG A 36 -44.12 -5.29 3.46
N LEU A 37 -43.87 -4.16 2.80
CA LEU A 37 -43.90 -2.79 3.37
C LEU A 37 -45.38 -2.31 3.39
N PRO A 38 -45.82 -1.24 4.12
CA PRO A 38 -45.08 0.01 4.40
C PRO A 38 -45.32 0.68 5.80
N HIS A 39 -44.61 1.80 6.00
CA HIS A 39 -44.76 2.89 7.01
C HIS A 39 -46.20 3.47 7.11
N PRO A 40 -46.60 4.41 8.04
CA PRO A 40 -45.82 5.50 8.67
C PRO A 40 -46.28 5.90 10.12
N PRO A 41 -46.28 7.18 10.58
CA PRO A 41 -45.33 7.73 11.57
C PRO A 41 -46.00 8.28 12.86
N CYS A 42 -45.18 8.82 13.80
CA CYS A 42 -45.39 10.07 14.57
C CYS A 42 -44.91 10.04 16.04
N ALA A 43 -44.02 11.00 16.33
CA ALA A 43 -43.96 11.96 17.43
C ALA A 43 -44.32 11.57 18.89
N ALA A 44 -43.39 11.92 19.78
CA ALA A 44 -43.52 12.07 21.25
C ALA A 44 -44.26 13.40 21.61
N PRO A 45 -44.30 13.93 22.87
CA PRO A 45 -43.79 13.41 24.16
C PRO A 45 -44.69 13.68 25.42
N HIS A 46 -44.18 13.25 26.58
CA HIS A 46 -44.23 13.88 27.93
C HIS A 46 -45.16 13.39 29.08
N HIS A 47 -44.46 13.21 30.22
CA HIS A 47 -44.80 13.36 31.65
C HIS A 47 -45.45 12.20 32.45
N GLY A 48 -44.79 11.86 33.58
CA GLY A 48 -45.39 11.12 34.70
C GLY A 48 -44.38 10.46 35.63
N TRP A 49 -44.42 10.80 36.92
CA TRP A 49 -43.43 10.52 37.97
C TRP A 49 -43.30 9.08 38.50
N ALA A 50 -42.09 8.81 39.02
CA ALA A 50 -41.70 8.06 40.23
C ALA A 50 -42.24 6.64 40.51
N SER A 51 -41.34 5.66 40.62
CA SER A 51 -41.06 5.00 41.91
C SER A 51 -39.87 4.04 41.83
N SER A 52 -39.12 4.02 42.92
CA SER A 52 -37.93 3.23 43.17
C SER A 52 -38.21 1.72 43.13
N ARG A 53 -37.42 0.98 42.34
CA ARG A 53 -37.13 -0.44 42.62
C ARG A 53 -35.65 -0.71 42.31
N VAL A 54 -34.92 -1.00 43.38
CA VAL A 54 -33.60 -1.61 43.32
C VAL A 54 -33.75 -2.98 42.66
N SER A 55 -33.09 -3.18 41.52
CA SER A 55 -32.87 -4.50 40.93
C SER A 55 -31.39 -4.62 40.62
N ALA A 56 -30.68 -5.39 41.43
CA ALA A 56 -29.34 -5.84 41.11
C ALA A 56 -29.37 -6.59 39.76
N ARG A 57 -28.54 -6.14 38.81
CA ARG A 57 -28.21 -6.88 37.60
C ARG A 57 -26.69 -6.92 37.46
N PRO A 58 -26.13 -8.05 37.03
CA PRO A 58 -24.69 -8.31 37.10
C PRO A 58 -23.94 -7.40 36.14
N ALA A 59 -22.70 -7.08 36.50
CA ALA A 59 -21.75 -6.38 35.65
C ALA A 59 -21.66 -7.10 34.30
N GLN A 60 -22.18 -6.48 33.24
CA GLN A 60 -21.85 -6.89 31.89
C GLN A 60 -20.41 -6.47 31.65
N SER A 61 -19.49 -7.44 31.73
CA SER A 61 -18.17 -7.31 31.15
C SER A 61 -18.35 -6.89 29.69
N GLY A 62 -17.98 -5.66 29.37
CA GLY A 62 -17.87 -5.20 28.00
C GLY A 62 -16.79 -6.00 27.30
N ALA A 63 -17.16 -7.18 26.78
CA ALA A 63 -16.35 -7.87 25.80
C ALA A 63 -16.28 -6.93 24.60
N SER A 64 -15.11 -6.30 24.42
CA SER A 64 -14.76 -5.59 23.22
C SER A 64 -15.06 -6.54 22.07
N ARG A 65 -16.10 -6.23 21.30
CA ARG A 65 -16.34 -6.88 20.02
C ARG A 65 -15.15 -6.49 19.16
N GLY A 66 -14.11 -7.32 19.19
CA GLY A 66 -12.99 -7.22 18.27
C GLY A 66 -13.62 -7.17 16.88
N ARG A 67 -13.51 -6.01 16.22
CA ARG A 67 -13.84 -5.91 14.81
C ARG A 67 -12.99 -6.98 14.13
N ALA A 68 -13.64 -7.99 13.58
CA ALA A 68 -12.96 -8.98 12.77
C ALA A 68 -12.24 -8.19 11.67
N VAL A 69 -10.90 -8.21 11.71
CA VAL A 69 -10.08 -7.64 10.65
C VAL A 69 -10.29 -8.55 9.45
N VAL A 70 -11.12 -8.11 8.51
CA VAL A 70 -11.27 -8.79 7.23
C VAL A 70 -9.99 -8.49 6.45
N CYS A 71 -9.01 -9.39 6.54
CA CYS A 71 -7.84 -9.37 5.66
C CYS A 71 -8.26 -9.81 4.26
N ALA A 72 -8.80 -8.88 3.48
CA ALA A 72 -8.91 -9.07 2.05
C ALA A 72 -7.50 -8.96 1.45
N VAL A 73 -6.98 -10.06 0.90
CA VAL A 73 -5.71 -10.05 0.17
C VAL A 73 -6.00 -9.61 -1.25
N SER A 74 -5.36 -8.53 -1.68
CA SER A 74 -5.43 -8.03 -3.06
C SER A 74 -4.05 -8.02 -3.69
N PHE A 75 -3.98 -8.40 -4.96
CA PHE A 75 -2.78 -8.20 -5.76
C PHE A 75 -2.59 -6.69 -6.05
N ARG A 76 -1.36 -6.18 -5.85
CA ARG A 76 -0.99 -4.80 -6.16
C ARG A 76 0.14 -4.82 -7.19
N PRO A 77 -0.09 -4.35 -8.43
CA PRO A 77 0.94 -4.39 -9.47
C PRO A 77 2.01 -3.31 -9.26
N CYS A 78 3.19 -3.51 -9.85
CA CYS A 78 4.31 -2.56 -9.84
C CYS A 78 4.69 -2.13 -11.26
N ILE A 79 5.16 -0.89 -11.42
CA ILE A 79 5.89 -0.39 -12.59
C ILE A 79 7.19 0.25 -12.09
N ASP A 80 8.29 -0.50 -12.13
CA ASP A 80 9.61 0.05 -11.84
C ASP A 80 10.16 0.78 -13.06
N ILE A 81 10.63 2.01 -12.88
CA ILE A 81 11.11 2.89 -13.95
C ILE A 81 12.56 3.27 -13.69
N HIS A 82 13.42 3.10 -14.69
CA HIS A 82 14.79 3.59 -14.65
C HIS A 82 15.22 4.11 -16.03
N LYS A 83 15.72 5.34 -16.09
CA LYS A 83 16.08 6.05 -17.33
C LYS A 83 14.92 6.09 -18.34
N GLY A 84 13.71 6.34 -17.84
CA GLY A 84 12.48 6.42 -18.65
C GLY A 84 11.97 5.10 -19.22
N LYS A 85 12.50 3.96 -18.76
CA LYS A 85 12.12 2.62 -19.24
C LYS A 85 11.55 1.79 -18.11
N VAL A 86 10.52 0.99 -18.42
CA VAL A 86 9.97 0.01 -17.49
C VAL A 86 10.97 -1.13 -17.36
N LYS A 87 11.42 -1.38 -16.14
CA LYS A 87 12.33 -2.47 -15.82
C LYS A 87 11.62 -3.45 -14.91
N GLN A 88 11.96 -4.72 -15.03
CA GLN A 88 11.62 -5.70 -14.01
C GLN A 88 12.91 -5.96 -13.22
N ILE A 89 12.97 -5.44 -12.00
CA ILE A 89 14.05 -5.80 -11.08
C ILE A 89 13.59 -7.00 -10.26
N VAL A 90 14.50 -7.95 -10.09
CA VAL A 90 14.34 -9.03 -9.11
C VAL A 90 15.38 -8.73 -8.05
N GLY A 91 14.95 -8.66 -6.79
CA GLY A 91 15.67 -8.02 -5.69
C GLY A 91 17.14 -8.34 -5.48
N SER A 92 17.79 -7.47 -4.69
CA SER A 92 19.21 -7.43 -4.29
C SER A 92 20.23 -6.72 -5.21
N THR A 93 19.81 -6.12 -6.33
CA THR A 93 20.75 -5.53 -7.32
C THR A 93 20.64 -4.01 -7.57
N LEU A 94 20.16 -3.24 -6.58
CA LEU A 94 20.27 -1.77 -6.58
C LEU A 94 21.60 -1.35 -5.94
N ARG A 95 22.69 -1.37 -6.72
CA ARG A 95 23.90 -0.59 -6.41
C ARG A 95 23.94 0.58 -7.38
N ASP A 96 23.81 1.79 -6.88
CA ASP A 96 24.09 2.97 -7.68
C ASP A 96 25.59 3.00 -7.97
N ALA A 97 25.93 3.27 -9.22
CA ALA A 97 27.29 3.48 -9.66
C ALA A 97 27.94 4.58 -8.81
N SER A 98 28.84 4.18 -7.90
CA SER A 98 30.03 5.01 -7.64
C SER A 98 30.81 5.12 -8.95
N ASP A 99 31.61 6.17 -9.10
CA ASP A 99 32.38 6.63 -10.29
C ASP A 99 33.12 5.59 -11.17
N ASP A 100 33.00 4.30 -10.90
CA ASP A 100 33.65 3.18 -11.59
C ASP A 100 32.70 2.36 -12.50
N GLY A 101 31.52 2.89 -12.86
CA GLY A 101 30.71 2.30 -13.95
C GLY A 101 30.13 0.90 -13.67
N THR A 102 29.90 0.53 -12.41
CA THR A 102 29.18 -0.71 -12.09
C THR A 102 27.68 -0.53 -12.35
N ALA A 103 27.24 -1.04 -13.50
CA ALA A 103 25.88 -0.95 -13.99
C ALA A 103 24.88 -1.68 -13.07
N LEU A 104 23.70 -1.08 -12.88
CA LEU A 104 22.50 -1.76 -12.40
C LEU A 104 22.31 -3.06 -13.20
N VAL A 105 22.24 -4.20 -12.52
CA VAL A 105 21.95 -5.48 -13.17
C VAL A 105 20.45 -5.52 -13.44
N THR A 106 20.05 -5.13 -14.64
CA THR A 106 18.66 -5.19 -15.09
C THR A 106 18.39 -6.58 -15.65
N ASN A 107 17.46 -7.32 -15.03
CA ASN A 107 17.10 -8.66 -15.49
C ASN A 107 16.19 -8.62 -16.74
N PHE A 108 15.44 -7.54 -16.95
CA PHE A 108 14.57 -7.33 -18.11
C PHE A 108 14.20 -5.84 -18.25
N GLU A 109 14.24 -5.32 -19.48
CA GLU A 109 13.67 -4.03 -19.87
C GLU A 109 12.50 -4.32 -20.80
N SER A 110 11.34 -3.71 -20.58
CA SER A 110 10.15 -3.95 -21.39
C SER A 110 10.07 -2.99 -22.58
N ASP A 111 9.60 -3.50 -23.72
CA ASP A 111 9.25 -2.67 -24.88
C ASP A 111 7.93 -1.90 -24.67
N LYS A 112 7.10 -2.31 -23.71
CA LYS A 112 5.85 -1.62 -23.38
C LYS A 112 6.13 -0.36 -22.56
N SER A 113 5.37 0.69 -22.87
CA SER A 113 5.39 1.95 -22.12
C SER A 113 4.77 1.79 -20.72
N PRO A 114 5.12 2.67 -19.76
CA PRO A 114 4.45 2.73 -18.46
C PRO A 114 2.94 2.92 -18.58
N ALA A 115 2.48 3.74 -19.54
CA ALA A 115 1.07 3.97 -19.81
C ALA A 115 0.34 2.69 -20.27
N GLU A 116 0.97 1.86 -21.09
CA GLU A 116 0.39 0.56 -21.50
C GLU A 116 0.18 -0.37 -20.30
N PHE A 117 1.15 -0.47 -19.38
CA PHE A 117 0.99 -1.23 -18.14
C PHE A 117 -0.13 -0.66 -17.26
N ALA A 118 -0.16 0.66 -17.08
CA ALA A 118 -1.20 1.33 -16.30
C ALA A 118 -2.61 1.09 -16.87
N ASN A 119 -2.77 1.09 -18.20
CA ASN A 119 -4.03 0.76 -18.85
C ASN A 119 -4.45 -0.69 -18.62
N ILE A 120 -3.53 -1.65 -18.68
CA ILE A 120 -3.82 -3.05 -18.35
C ILE A 120 -4.33 -3.15 -16.90
N TYR A 121 -3.64 -2.51 -15.95
CA TYR A 121 -4.05 -2.52 -14.54
C TYR A 121 -5.43 -1.88 -14.33
N LYS A 122 -5.75 -0.84 -15.10
CA LYS A 122 -7.05 -0.19 -15.11
C LYS A 122 -8.15 -1.09 -15.67
N GLU A 123 -7.90 -1.76 -16.78
CA GLU A 123 -8.83 -2.72 -17.39
C GLU A 123 -9.14 -3.88 -16.43
N ASP A 124 -8.13 -4.33 -15.66
CA ASP A 124 -8.28 -5.37 -14.64
C ASP A 124 -8.84 -4.86 -13.30
N GLY A 125 -9.09 -3.55 -13.15
CA GLY A 125 -9.60 -2.95 -11.91
C GLY A 125 -8.62 -3.00 -10.72
N LEU A 126 -7.32 -3.12 -11.00
CA LEU A 126 -6.26 -3.22 -10.00
C LEU A 126 -5.86 -1.84 -9.46
N VAL A 127 -6.48 -1.44 -8.36
CA VAL A 127 -6.13 -0.20 -7.64
C VAL A 127 -4.93 -0.39 -6.72
N GLY A 128 -4.27 0.70 -6.35
CA GLY A 128 -3.15 0.74 -5.40
C GLY A 128 -1.87 0.08 -5.92
N GLY A 129 -1.75 -0.09 -7.24
CA GLY A 129 -0.47 -0.42 -7.87
C GLY A 129 0.51 0.74 -7.73
N HIS A 130 1.80 0.46 -7.72
CA HIS A 130 2.84 1.46 -7.46
C HIS A 130 3.77 1.65 -8.66
N VAL A 131 4.05 2.91 -8.97
CA VAL A 131 5.03 3.34 -9.96
C VAL A 131 6.25 3.81 -9.19
N ILE A 132 7.39 3.11 -9.33
CA ILE A 132 8.60 3.39 -8.55
C ILE A 132 9.70 3.89 -9.48
N MET A 133 10.13 5.14 -9.28
CA MET A 133 11.27 5.69 -9.98
C MET A 133 12.57 5.28 -9.27
N LEU A 134 13.42 4.55 -9.97
CA LEU A 134 14.73 4.07 -9.51
C LEU A 134 15.86 5.05 -9.88
N GLY A 135 15.54 6.33 -9.98
CA GLY A 135 16.42 7.40 -10.39
C GLY A 135 15.68 8.74 -10.43
N GLY A 136 16.40 9.83 -10.17
CA GLY A 136 15.83 11.19 -10.21
C GLY A 136 15.92 11.86 -11.58
N ASP A 137 16.14 11.10 -12.66
CA ASP A 137 16.32 11.66 -13.99
C ASP A 137 14.98 12.13 -14.62
N PRO A 138 15.00 13.18 -15.46
CA PRO A 138 13.78 13.69 -16.09
C PRO A 138 13.01 12.66 -16.91
N ALA A 139 13.69 11.68 -17.53
CA ALA A 139 13.04 10.65 -18.32
C ALA A 139 12.23 9.70 -17.43
N SER A 140 12.77 9.30 -16.28
CA SER A 140 12.03 8.50 -15.28
C SER A 140 10.81 9.25 -14.73
N ARG A 141 10.94 10.56 -14.49
CA ARG A 141 9.80 11.40 -14.10
C ARG A 141 8.73 11.44 -15.19
N SER A 142 9.10 11.68 -16.45
CA SER A 142 8.15 11.70 -17.57
C SER A 142 7.41 10.37 -17.70
N ALA A 143 8.15 9.26 -17.65
CA ALA A 143 7.59 7.92 -17.70
C ALA A 143 6.65 7.61 -16.52
N ALA A 144 6.93 8.11 -15.32
CA ALA A 144 6.02 7.98 -14.19
C ALA A 144 4.72 8.74 -14.41
N LEU A 145 4.80 9.98 -14.91
CA LEU A 145 3.62 10.80 -15.23
C LEU A 145 2.75 10.14 -16.32
N GLU A 146 3.36 9.54 -17.35
CA GLU A 146 2.63 8.77 -18.37
C GLU A 146 1.76 7.66 -17.76
N ALA A 147 2.28 6.90 -16.79
CA ALA A 147 1.51 5.88 -16.09
C ALA A 147 0.37 6.47 -15.25
N LEU A 148 0.65 7.56 -14.52
CA LEU A 148 -0.35 8.24 -13.69
C LEU A 148 -1.50 8.83 -14.52
N HIS A 149 -1.20 9.43 -15.66
CA HIS A 149 -2.19 9.99 -16.59
C HIS A 149 -3.06 8.90 -17.24
N ALA A 150 -2.50 7.71 -17.48
CA ALA A 150 -3.26 6.59 -18.04
C ALA A 150 -4.28 6.02 -17.02
N TYR A 151 -3.92 6.01 -15.73
CA TYR A 151 -4.81 5.55 -14.65
C TYR A 151 -4.92 6.54 -13.47
N PRO A 152 -5.59 7.70 -13.66
CA PRO A 152 -5.74 8.70 -12.62
C PRO A 152 -6.48 8.13 -11.40
N GLY A 153 -5.91 8.32 -10.21
CA GLY A 153 -6.42 7.80 -8.94
C GLY A 153 -6.26 6.29 -8.75
N GLY A 154 -5.73 5.55 -9.73
CA GLY A 154 -5.52 4.11 -9.65
C GLY A 154 -4.16 3.72 -9.08
N LEU A 155 -3.13 4.54 -9.34
CA LEU A 155 -1.74 4.23 -9.04
C LEU A 155 -1.16 5.13 -7.94
N GLN A 156 -0.17 4.61 -7.24
CA GLN A 156 0.65 5.28 -6.23
C GLN A 156 2.02 5.58 -6.87
N VAL A 157 2.76 6.56 -6.37
CA VAL A 157 4.10 6.88 -6.94
C VAL A 157 5.17 7.07 -5.87
N GLY A 158 6.33 6.46 -6.10
CA GLY A 158 7.50 6.54 -5.23
C GLY A 158 8.79 6.81 -6.00
N GLY A 159 9.86 7.08 -5.25
CA GLY A 159 11.18 7.42 -5.79
C GLY A 159 11.44 8.93 -5.72
N GLY A 160 12.26 9.35 -4.76
CA GLY A 160 12.63 10.76 -4.60
C GLY A 160 11.51 11.70 -4.18
N ILE A 161 10.43 11.18 -3.57
CA ILE A 161 9.33 12.00 -3.04
C ILE A 161 9.83 12.88 -1.87
N ASN A 162 9.49 14.17 -1.93
CA ASN A 162 9.83 15.19 -0.92
C ASN A 162 8.75 16.29 -0.87
N LEU A 163 8.93 17.30 -0.01
CA LEU A 163 7.97 18.40 0.17
C LEU A 163 7.77 19.22 -1.11
N GLU A 164 8.81 19.32 -1.94
CA GLU A 164 8.81 20.15 -3.14
C GLU A 164 8.00 19.51 -4.28
N ASN A 165 7.92 18.17 -4.33
CA ASN A 165 7.31 17.45 -5.45
C ASN A 165 6.05 16.64 -5.12
N ALA A 166 5.79 16.33 -3.84
CA ALA A 166 4.71 15.41 -3.46
C ALA A 166 3.33 15.86 -3.97
N MET A 167 2.97 17.14 -3.78
CA MET A 167 1.69 17.67 -4.27
C MET A 167 1.59 17.69 -5.80
N SER A 168 2.71 17.88 -6.50
CA SER A 168 2.71 17.84 -7.96
C SER A 168 2.26 16.46 -8.44
N TYR A 169 2.79 15.39 -7.89
CA TYR A 169 2.41 14.03 -8.31
C TYR A 169 0.95 13.69 -8.00
N LEU A 170 0.42 14.15 -6.86
CA LEU A 170 -0.99 13.97 -6.54
C LEU A 170 -1.90 14.71 -7.53
N ASN A 171 -1.52 15.94 -7.90
CA ASN A 171 -2.25 16.72 -8.90
C ASN A 171 -2.20 16.09 -10.31
N GLU A 172 -1.12 15.36 -10.61
CA GLU A 172 -0.93 14.63 -11.87
C GLU A 172 -1.62 13.25 -11.87
N GLY A 173 -2.41 12.93 -10.85
CA GLY A 173 -3.27 11.74 -10.83
C GLY A 173 -2.76 10.57 -9.99
N ALA A 174 -1.68 10.72 -9.22
CA ALA A 174 -1.36 9.74 -8.19
C ALA A 174 -2.43 9.71 -7.09
N SER A 175 -2.86 8.50 -6.72
CA SER A 175 -3.71 8.29 -5.55
C SER A 175 -2.98 8.62 -4.24
N HIS A 176 -1.70 8.22 -4.17
CA HIS A 176 -0.84 8.40 -3.02
C HIS A 176 0.60 8.67 -3.48
N VAL A 177 1.36 9.32 -2.61
CA VAL A 177 2.82 9.38 -2.71
C VAL A 177 3.46 8.41 -1.71
N ILE A 178 4.51 7.74 -2.15
CA ILE A 178 5.28 6.75 -1.39
C ILE A 178 6.60 7.40 -1.00
N VAL A 179 6.82 7.59 0.30
CA VAL A 179 8.04 8.20 0.84
C VAL A 179 8.97 7.16 1.45
N THR A 180 10.26 7.27 1.11
CA THR A 180 11.34 6.38 1.51
C THR A 180 12.46 7.17 2.21
N SER A 181 13.56 7.46 1.49
CA SER A 181 14.80 8.02 2.01
C SER A 181 14.69 9.47 2.48
N TYR A 182 13.62 10.18 2.10
CA TYR A 182 13.38 11.54 2.59
C TYR A 182 13.09 11.56 4.09
N VAL A 183 12.34 10.58 4.60
CA VAL A 183 12.01 10.43 6.03
C VAL A 183 12.90 9.41 6.74
N PHE A 184 13.52 8.48 6.02
CA PHE A 184 14.45 7.50 6.58
C PHE A 184 15.88 7.73 6.09
N SER A 185 16.75 8.25 6.95
CA SER A 185 18.14 8.57 6.60
C SER A 185 19.05 8.43 7.81
N ASP A 186 20.32 8.06 7.60
CA ASP A 186 21.33 7.96 8.66
C ASP A 186 20.91 7.00 9.81
N GLY A 187 20.17 5.94 9.48
CA GLY A 187 19.66 4.97 10.45
C GLY A 187 18.57 5.53 11.37
N LYS A 188 17.96 6.66 11.00
CA LYS A 188 16.93 7.34 11.79
C LYS A 188 15.72 7.68 10.95
N MET A 189 14.59 7.80 11.63
CA MET A 189 13.39 8.38 11.06
C MET A 189 13.33 9.87 11.42
N ASN A 190 13.20 10.73 10.42
CA ASN A 190 13.00 12.16 10.58
C ASN A 190 11.50 12.47 10.71
N ILE A 191 11.04 12.55 11.96
CA ILE A 191 9.64 12.85 12.31
C ILE A 191 9.20 14.24 11.84
N GLU A 192 10.10 15.23 11.83
CA GLU A 192 9.77 16.58 11.39
C GLU A 192 9.38 16.59 9.91
N ARG A 193 10.20 15.99 9.06
CA ARG A 193 9.90 15.82 7.62
C ARG A 193 8.62 15.02 7.38
N LEU A 194 8.39 13.96 8.17
CA LEU A 194 7.17 13.18 8.09
C LEU A 194 5.94 14.03 8.43
N THR A 195 6.02 14.82 9.50
CA THR A 195 4.93 15.71 9.93
C THR A 195 4.63 16.75 8.86
N GLN A 196 5.65 17.38 8.30
CA GLN A 196 5.51 18.35 7.21
C GLN A 196 4.86 17.72 5.97
N LEU A 197 5.22 16.48 5.62
CA LEU A 197 4.56 15.76 4.52
C LEU A 197 3.08 15.50 4.82
N VAL A 198 2.76 15.05 6.03
CA VAL A 198 1.36 14.82 6.44
C VAL A 198 0.55 16.11 6.41
N GLU A 199 1.11 17.22 6.85
CA GLU A 199 0.47 18.54 6.76
C GLU A 199 0.22 18.96 5.31
N LEU A 200 1.19 18.69 4.42
CA LEU A 200 1.12 19.06 3.01
C LEU A 200 0.11 18.21 2.22
N VAL A 201 0.19 16.88 2.33
CA VAL A 201 -0.58 15.96 1.46
C VAL A 201 -1.77 15.30 2.16
N GLY A 202 -1.80 15.30 3.50
CA GLY A 202 -2.73 14.51 4.31
C GLY A 202 -2.31 13.04 4.41
N LYS A 203 -2.48 12.45 5.59
CA LYS A 203 -2.10 11.04 5.84
C LYS A 203 -2.81 10.05 4.89
N GLU A 204 -4.05 10.37 4.49
CA GLU A 204 -4.91 9.58 3.59
C GLU A 204 -4.36 9.47 2.16
N ARG A 205 -3.26 10.18 1.84
CA ARG A 205 -2.57 10.15 0.53
C ARG A 205 -1.07 9.90 0.68
N LEU A 206 -0.62 9.47 1.86
CA LEU A 206 0.78 9.20 2.16
C LEU A 206 0.98 7.73 2.48
N ILE A 207 2.01 7.15 1.87
CA ILE A 207 2.45 5.78 2.11
C ILE A 207 3.89 5.79 2.59
N LEU A 208 4.15 5.01 3.64
CA LEU A 208 5.50 4.81 4.15
C LEU A 208 6.06 3.49 3.61
N ASP A 209 7.16 3.58 2.86
CA ASP A 209 7.93 2.41 2.44
C ASP A 209 8.94 2.05 3.53
N LEU A 210 8.72 0.87 4.10
CA LEU A 210 9.50 0.29 5.19
C LEU A 210 10.39 -0.82 4.63
N SER A 211 11.47 -0.42 3.97
CA SER A 211 12.55 -1.33 3.59
C SER A 211 13.20 -1.91 4.84
N CYS A 212 13.17 -3.24 5.02
CA CYS A 212 13.64 -3.90 6.23
C CYS A 212 14.53 -5.12 5.98
N ARG A 213 15.40 -5.40 6.95
CA ARG A 213 16.31 -6.55 6.98
C ARG A 213 16.22 -7.27 8.31
N LYS A 214 16.47 -8.58 8.30
CA LYS A 214 16.45 -9.39 9.51
C LYS A 214 17.75 -9.16 10.30
N LYS A 215 17.62 -8.69 11.53
CA LYS A 215 18.69 -8.48 12.50
C LYS A 215 18.27 -9.10 13.83
N ASP A 216 19.05 -10.07 14.31
CA ASP A 216 18.85 -10.73 15.60
C ASP A 216 17.43 -11.28 15.80
N GLY A 217 16.89 -11.93 14.77
CA GLY A 217 15.56 -12.53 14.80
C GLY A 217 14.39 -11.55 14.58
N ARG A 218 14.66 -10.25 14.47
CA ARG A 218 13.66 -9.19 14.25
C ARG A 218 13.88 -8.50 12.91
N TYR A 219 12.86 -7.83 12.37
CA TYR A 219 13.01 -6.99 11.17
C TYR A 219 13.25 -5.55 11.60
N ALA A 220 14.37 -4.98 11.15
CA ALA A 220 14.71 -3.58 11.39
C ALA A 220 14.67 -2.83 10.05
N ILE A 221 14.17 -1.59 10.07
CA ILE A 221 14.18 -0.71 8.90
C ILE A 221 15.63 -0.41 8.55
N VAL A 222 15.95 -0.42 7.26
CA VAL A 222 17.26 -0.09 6.73
C VAL A 222 17.20 1.15 5.84
N THR A 223 18.17 2.03 6.02
CA THR A 223 18.30 3.29 5.31
C THR A 223 19.51 3.25 4.39
N ASP A 224 19.70 4.32 3.61
CA ASP A 224 20.92 4.55 2.83
C ASP A 224 21.21 3.38 1.88
N ARG A 225 20.22 3.06 1.02
CA ARG A 225 20.27 1.91 0.08
C ARG A 225 20.54 0.58 0.78
N TRP A 226 19.89 0.38 1.93
CA TRP A 226 19.91 -0.87 2.70
C TRP A 226 21.24 -1.17 3.40
N GLN A 227 22.13 -0.18 3.45
CA GLN A 227 23.47 -0.29 4.02
C GLN A 227 23.48 -0.04 5.53
N LYS A 228 22.56 0.77 6.04
CA LYS A 228 22.53 1.17 7.45
C LYS A 228 21.26 0.68 8.14
N PHE A 229 21.42 -0.07 9.22
CA PHE A 229 20.29 -0.40 10.09
C PHE A 229 19.85 0.82 10.89
N SER A 230 18.55 1.00 11.00
CA SER A 230 17.96 1.91 11.98
C SER A 230 17.65 1.20 13.29
N ASP A 231 17.37 1.99 14.32
CA ASP A 231 16.85 1.50 15.60
C ASP A 231 15.33 1.26 15.58
N VAL A 232 14.69 1.42 14.41
CA VAL A 232 13.25 1.25 14.21
C VAL A 232 12.96 -0.18 13.73
N PHE A 233 12.21 -0.93 14.52
CA PHE A 233 11.79 -2.29 14.20
C PHE A 233 10.41 -2.32 13.54
N VAL A 234 10.21 -3.24 12.61
CA VAL A 234 8.90 -3.49 12.00
C VAL A 234 8.12 -4.45 12.90
N ASP A 235 7.40 -3.88 13.88
CA ASP A 235 6.55 -4.59 14.82
C ASP A 235 5.20 -3.88 15.04
N GLY A 236 4.27 -4.54 15.74
CA GLY A 236 2.92 -4.02 15.98
C GLY A 236 2.88 -2.61 16.59
N PRO A 237 3.58 -2.36 17.71
CA PRO A 237 3.61 -1.03 18.34
C PRO A 237 4.20 0.06 17.43
N THR A 238 5.20 -0.28 16.62
CA THR A 238 5.78 0.68 15.68
C THR A 238 4.81 0.98 14.54
N LEU A 239 4.19 -0.04 13.95
CA LEU A 239 3.20 0.14 12.89
C LEU A 239 1.97 0.92 13.36
N GLU A 240 1.49 0.68 14.59
CA GLU A 240 0.38 1.43 15.19
C GLU A 240 0.72 2.91 15.36
N ARG A 241 1.94 3.22 15.81
CA ARG A 241 2.44 4.60 15.90
C ARG A 241 2.53 5.27 14.53
N LEU A 242 3.09 4.55 13.55
CA LEU A 242 3.26 5.08 12.19
C LEU A 242 1.94 5.25 11.45
N ALA A 243 0.89 4.51 11.80
CA ALA A 243 -0.44 4.60 11.18
C ALA A 243 -1.13 5.94 11.49
N ALA A 244 -0.63 6.71 12.45
CA ALA A 244 -1.05 8.09 12.65
C ALA A 244 -0.63 9.01 11.49
N TYR A 245 0.41 8.64 10.74
CA TYR A 245 1.04 9.48 9.71
C TYR A 245 0.77 9.01 8.28
N ALA A 246 0.33 7.76 8.06
CA ALA A 246 0.17 7.20 6.72
C ALA A 246 -1.09 6.34 6.59
N ASP A 247 -1.63 6.26 5.39
CA ASP A 247 -2.80 5.43 5.06
C ASP A 247 -2.41 3.95 4.89
N GLU A 248 -1.28 3.72 4.22
CA GLU A 248 -0.75 2.38 3.97
C GLU A 248 0.77 2.30 4.24
N PHE A 249 1.21 1.06 4.46
CA PHE A 249 2.63 0.71 4.52
C PHE A 249 2.97 -0.16 3.32
N LEU A 250 4.06 0.19 2.62
CA LEU A 250 4.72 -0.69 1.66
C LEU A 250 5.90 -1.35 2.38
N VAL A 251 5.81 -2.65 2.69
CA VAL A 251 6.88 -3.35 3.43
C VAL A 251 7.68 -4.21 2.47
N HIS A 252 8.98 -3.91 2.36
CA HIS A 252 9.90 -4.64 1.50
C HIS A 252 11.02 -5.29 2.32
N GLY A 253 11.06 -6.63 2.36
CA GLY A 253 12.15 -7.41 2.95
C GLY A 253 13.35 -7.59 2.01
N VAL A 254 14.41 -6.81 2.22
CA VAL A 254 15.62 -6.81 1.38
C VAL A 254 16.37 -8.15 1.39
N ASP A 255 16.31 -8.89 2.50
CA ASP A 255 17.00 -10.19 2.62
C ASP A 255 16.26 -11.34 1.92
N VAL A 256 15.02 -11.14 1.45
CA VAL A 256 14.16 -12.15 0.80
C VAL A 256 13.77 -11.78 -0.63
N GLU A 257 13.97 -10.53 -1.06
CA GLU A 257 13.71 -10.12 -2.43
C GLU A 257 14.82 -10.61 -3.37
N GLY A 258 14.45 -11.42 -4.36
CA GLY A 258 15.31 -11.84 -5.47
C GLY A 258 16.33 -12.93 -5.20
N LYS A 259 16.23 -13.66 -4.07
CA LYS A 259 17.00 -14.89 -3.89
C LYS A 259 16.34 -16.04 -4.66
N ARG A 260 17.10 -16.63 -5.60
CA ARG A 260 16.79 -17.91 -6.24
C ARG A 260 16.85 -19.06 -5.24
#